data_AF-A0AAN9GLZ3-F1
#
_entry.id   AF-A0AAN9GLZ3-F1
#
_cell.length_a   1.000
_cell.length_b   1.000
_cell.length_c   1.000
_cell.angle_alpha   90.00
_cell.angle_beta   90.00
_cell.angle_gamma   90.00
#
_symmetry.space_group_name_H-M   'P 1'
#
loop_
_entity.id
_entity.type
_entity.pdbx_description
1 polymer ?
#
loop_
_entity_poly.entity_id
_entity_poly.type
_entity_poly.pdbx_seq_one_letter_code
_entity_poly.pdbx_strand_id
1 'polypeptide(L)'
;MQGGLMLQGSGFGSARHVQEFSMKDHLSENVRRMRQIQRKCKQREKETTQPVKVMWKSEKYADIQSKIKQERENPPPPPRPQSARFLRAHSRSGPLVKLESRPCSPDPTNKLSVPPASSANDVHMMRHNFDFIKVNGRNARHTQVPRPASASALDNLKKKDEETMADYPFGEVPSYLRSRKKQWKKDEEDRIANTPDPSMPPGHRALPEKERMETLTLLKSKEKELVRQLASLPIGCDTMRVRNQRKEVEGKLAEIEEAIKIFSRPKVFVKCDP
;
A
#
# COMPACT_ATOMS: atom_id res chain seq x y z
N MET A 1 -78.78 -8.29 -30.75
CA MET A 1 -78.37 -9.49 -30.00
C MET A 1 -76.98 -9.88 -30.48
N GLN A 2 -76.04 -10.05 -29.54
CA GLN A 2 -74.73 -10.76 -29.63
C GLN A 2 -73.81 -10.34 -30.79
N GLY A 3 -72.66 -9.69 -30.59
CA GLY A 3 -71.65 -9.91 -29.56
C GLY A 3 -70.46 -10.63 -30.19
N GLY A 4 -69.44 -9.88 -30.62
CA GLY A 4 -68.21 -10.43 -31.21
C GLY A 4 -67.01 -9.56 -30.86
N LEU A 5 -66.32 -9.91 -29.77
CA LEU A 5 -65.03 -9.34 -29.37
C LEU A 5 -63.95 -9.73 -30.40
N MET A 6 -63.31 -8.75 -31.03
CA MET A 6 -62.02 -8.96 -31.72
C MET A 6 -60.89 -8.73 -30.71
N LEU A 7 -60.29 -9.82 -30.24
CA LEU A 7 -59.00 -9.81 -29.56
C LEU A 7 -57.89 -9.40 -30.56
N GLN A 8 -57.21 -8.29 -30.32
CA GLN A 8 -55.94 -7.98 -30.99
C GLN A 8 -54.83 -8.83 -30.39
N GLY A 9 -54.45 -9.90 -31.09
CA GLY A 9 -53.32 -10.76 -30.74
C GLY A 9 -52.06 -10.39 -31.52
N SER A 10 -51.03 -9.98 -30.77
CA SER A 10 -49.58 -10.17 -30.97
C SER A 10 -48.92 -9.82 -32.32
N GLY A 11 -47.93 -8.93 -32.23
CA GLY A 11 -46.89 -8.78 -33.25
C GLY A 11 -45.79 -7.76 -32.94
N PHE A 12 -45.29 -7.66 -31.69
CA PHE A 12 -44.07 -6.88 -31.42
C PHE A 12 -42.83 -7.65 -31.89
N GLY A 13 -42.65 -7.73 -33.21
CA GLY A 13 -41.40 -8.17 -33.83
C GLY A 13 -40.47 -6.98 -33.99
N SER A 14 -39.62 -6.72 -32.99
CA SER A 14 -38.46 -5.84 -33.18
C SER A 14 -37.57 -6.44 -34.26
N ALA A 15 -37.36 -5.72 -35.35
CA ALA A 15 -36.42 -6.11 -36.41
C ALA A 15 -35.04 -6.29 -35.75
N ARG A 16 -34.55 -7.54 -35.69
CA ARG A 16 -33.20 -7.82 -35.23
C ARG A 16 -32.25 -7.13 -36.19
N HIS A 17 -31.56 -6.10 -35.71
CA HIS A 17 -30.40 -5.54 -36.39
C HIS A 17 -29.38 -6.67 -36.54
N VAL A 18 -29.26 -7.21 -37.75
CA VAL A 18 -28.20 -8.14 -38.11
C VAL A 18 -26.92 -7.33 -38.07
N GLN A 19 -26.18 -7.44 -36.96
CA GLN A 19 -24.79 -6.99 -36.94
C GLN A 19 -24.04 -7.85 -37.96
N GLU A 20 -23.72 -7.25 -39.11
CA GLU A 20 -22.72 -7.82 -40.02
C GLU A 20 -21.43 -8.02 -39.23
N PHE A 21 -21.11 -9.28 -38.92
CA PHE A 21 -19.81 -9.63 -38.39
C PHE A 21 -18.79 -9.49 -39.51
N SER A 22 -18.29 -8.27 -39.73
CA SER A 22 -17.08 -8.11 -40.52
C SER A 22 -15.95 -8.82 -39.78
N MET A 23 -15.23 -9.70 -40.51
CA MET A 23 -14.08 -10.39 -39.95
C MET A 23 -13.08 -9.35 -39.47
N LYS A 24 -12.73 -9.41 -38.18
CA LYS A 24 -11.84 -8.45 -37.55
C LYS A 24 -10.46 -8.54 -38.19
N ASP A 25 -9.99 -7.42 -38.73
CA ASP A 25 -8.65 -7.31 -39.28
C ASP A 25 -7.62 -7.32 -38.13
N HIS A 26 -7.22 -8.52 -37.75
CA HIS A 26 -6.25 -8.77 -36.69
C HIS A 26 -4.87 -8.20 -37.01
N LEU A 27 -4.52 -8.00 -38.29
CA LEU A 27 -3.26 -7.40 -38.67
C LEU A 27 -3.24 -5.92 -38.28
N SER A 28 -4.30 -5.19 -38.64
CA SER A 28 -4.48 -3.79 -38.26
C SER A 28 -4.59 -3.62 -36.74
N GLU A 29 -5.30 -4.51 -36.05
CA GLU A 29 -5.42 -4.51 -34.59
C GLU A 29 -4.06 -4.76 -33.90
N ASN A 30 -3.26 -5.71 -34.40
CA ASN A 30 -1.93 -6.00 -33.89
C ASN A 30 -0.97 -4.82 -34.10
N VAL A 31 -1.00 -4.16 -35.27
CA VAL A 31 -0.20 -2.96 -35.53
C VAL A 31 -0.61 -1.82 -34.58
N ARG A 32 -1.91 -1.63 -34.36
CA ARG A 32 -2.43 -0.63 -33.42
C ARG A 32 -1.98 -0.93 -31.99
N ARG A 33 -2.05 -2.20 -31.58
CA ARG A 33 -1.60 -2.68 -30.27
C ARG A 33 -0.09 -2.48 -30.09
N MET A 34 0.72 -2.82 -31.08
CA MET A 34 2.18 -2.60 -31.06
C MET A 34 2.52 -1.13 -30.90
N ARG A 35 1.87 -0.24 -31.66
CA ARG A 35 2.06 1.21 -31.54
C ARG A 35 1.61 1.75 -30.18
N GLN A 36 0.54 1.21 -29.59
CA GLN A 36 0.11 1.57 -28.23
C GLN A 36 1.12 1.11 -27.16
N ILE A 37 1.68 -0.10 -27.29
CA ILE A 37 2.71 -0.60 -26.38
C ILE A 37 3.95 0.31 -26.44
N GLN A 38 4.40 0.66 -27.64
CA GLN A 38 5.54 1.57 -27.82
C GLN A 38 5.30 2.95 -27.19
N ARG A 39 4.10 3.53 -27.37
CA ARG A 39 3.74 4.80 -26.72
C ARG A 39 3.76 4.69 -25.20
N LYS A 40 3.17 3.62 -24.64
CA LYS A 40 3.14 3.38 -23.19
C LYS A 40 4.53 3.19 -22.61
N CYS A 41 5.42 2.46 -23.27
CA CYS A 41 6.81 2.31 -22.82
C CYS A 41 7.55 3.65 -22.83
N LYS A 42 7.44 4.43 -23.92
CA LYS A 42 8.05 5.77 -24.02
C LYS A 42 7.51 6.75 -22.95
N GLN A 43 6.24 6.62 -22.58
CA GLN A 43 5.62 7.44 -21.54
C GLN A 43 6.10 7.02 -20.14
N ARG A 44 6.20 5.72 -19.87
CA ARG A 44 6.77 5.18 -18.62
C ARG A 44 8.23 5.58 -18.44
N GLU A 45 9.04 5.56 -19.51
CA GLU A 45 10.43 6.04 -19.47
C GLU A 45 10.50 7.53 -19.08
N LYS A 46 9.63 8.37 -19.64
CA LYS A 46 9.52 9.79 -19.25
C LYS A 46 9.08 9.98 -17.80
N GLU A 47 8.15 9.17 -17.30
CA GLU A 47 7.72 9.18 -15.90
C GLU A 47 8.86 8.75 -14.96
N THR A 48 9.66 7.75 -15.33
CA THR A 48 10.83 7.33 -14.54
C THR A 48 11.99 8.33 -14.57
N THR A 49 12.01 9.21 -15.58
CA THR A 49 12.99 10.31 -15.67
C THR A 49 12.58 11.51 -14.82
N GLN A 50 11.33 11.58 -14.35
CA GLN A 50 10.95 12.54 -13.32
C GLN A 50 11.57 12.10 -11.98
N PRO A 51 12.26 13.00 -11.27
CA PRO A 51 12.93 12.63 -10.03
C PRO A 51 11.87 12.13 -9.03
N VAL A 52 11.98 10.85 -8.68
CA VAL A 52 11.12 10.22 -7.67
C VAL A 52 11.19 11.06 -6.40
N LYS A 53 10.02 11.37 -5.84
CA LYS A 53 9.85 12.10 -4.57
C LYS A 53 10.86 11.55 -3.55
N VAL A 54 11.81 12.39 -3.17
CA VAL A 54 12.99 11.99 -2.39
C VAL A 54 12.50 11.32 -1.12
N MET A 55 12.86 10.05 -0.93
CA MET A 55 12.64 9.35 0.34
C MET A 55 13.23 10.19 1.47
N TRP A 56 12.54 10.25 2.61
CA TRP A 56 13.04 10.96 3.78
C TRP A 56 14.48 10.51 4.07
N LYS A 57 15.40 11.45 4.11
CA LYS A 57 16.78 11.20 4.55
C LYS A 57 16.86 11.69 5.99
N SER A 58 17.34 10.83 6.89
CA SER A 58 17.60 11.26 8.27
C SER A 58 18.66 12.36 8.28
N GLU A 59 18.50 13.34 9.16
CA GLU A 59 19.39 14.50 9.30
C GLU A 59 20.87 14.11 9.45
N LYS A 60 21.15 12.98 10.14
CA LYS A 60 22.49 12.38 10.31
C LYS A 60 23.24 12.11 8.98
N TYR A 61 22.51 11.94 7.88
CA TYR A 61 23.07 11.55 6.58
C TYR A 61 22.73 12.53 5.45
N ALA A 62 22.26 13.75 5.79
CA ALA A 62 21.93 14.78 4.80
C ALA A 62 23.17 15.22 4.00
N ASP A 63 24.31 15.37 4.68
CA ASP A 63 25.54 15.92 4.11
C ASP A 63 26.48 14.87 3.51
N ILE A 64 26.18 13.58 3.69
CA ILE A 64 27.01 12.50 3.16
C ILE A 64 26.75 12.33 1.66
N GLN A 65 27.70 12.80 0.85
CA GLN A 65 27.67 12.62 -0.60
C GLN A 65 27.79 11.12 -0.96
N SER A 66 27.01 10.69 -1.96
CA SER A 66 27.11 9.32 -2.47
C SER A 66 28.51 9.07 -3.05
N LYS A 67 29.12 7.93 -2.71
CA LYS A 67 30.39 7.48 -3.32
C LYS A 67 30.31 7.42 -4.85
N ILE A 68 29.13 7.11 -5.39
CA ILE A 68 28.86 7.08 -6.85
C ILE A 68 28.94 8.50 -7.44
N LYS A 69 28.52 9.53 -6.69
CA LYS A 69 28.64 10.92 -7.12
C LYS A 69 30.10 11.36 -7.13
N GLN A 70 30.88 11.01 -6.11
CA GLN A 70 32.33 11.24 -6.09
C GLN A 70 33.04 10.56 -7.27
N GLU A 71 32.67 9.31 -7.58
CA GLU A 71 33.28 8.56 -8.69
C GLU A 71 32.93 9.14 -10.07
N ARG A 72 31.76 9.79 -10.21
CA ARG A 72 31.35 10.47 -11.45
C ARG A 72 31.95 11.86 -11.63
N GLU A 73 32.24 12.57 -10.54
CA GLU A 73 32.91 13.87 -10.58
C GLU A 73 34.42 13.73 -10.80
N ASN A 74 35.00 12.57 -10.49
CA ASN A 74 36.38 12.28 -10.85
C ASN A 74 36.56 12.31 -12.37
N PRO A 75 37.62 12.99 -12.88
CA PRO A 75 37.90 13.01 -14.30
C PRO A 75 38.08 11.57 -14.81
N PRO A 76 37.54 11.24 -16.00
CA PRO A 76 37.70 9.90 -16.55
C PRO A 76 39.19 9.58 -16.65
N PRO A 77 39.62 8.35 -16.30
CA PRO A 77 41.01 7.97 -16.41
C PRO A 77 41.48 8.17 -17.86
N PRO A 78 42.76 8.54 -18.08
CA PRO A 78 43.27 8.83 -19.41
C PRO A 78 43.00 7.66 -20.35
N PRO A 79 42.64 7.94 -21.62
CA PRO A 79 42.33 6.90 -22.59
C PRO A 79 43.51 5.93 -22.71
N ARG A 80 43.21 4.62 -22.57
CA ARG A 80 44.23 3.57 -22.64
C ARG A 80 45.00 3.67 -23.97
N PRO A 81 46.34 3.53 -23.96
CA PRO A 81 47.13 3.57 -25.19
C PRO A 81 46.67 2.48 -26.17
N GLN A 82 46.70 2.76 -27.48
CA GLN A 82 46.21 1.84 -28.53
C GLN A 82 46.96 0.49 -28.56
N SER A 83 48.12 0.40 -27.91
CA SER A 83 48.84 -0.86 -27.69
C SER A 83 48.10 -1.86 -26.79
N ALA A 84 47.06 -1.43 -26.08
CA ALA A 84 46.20 -2.28 -25.25
C ALA A 84 44.98 -2.86 -25.99
N ARG A 85 44.85 -2.62 -27.30
CA ARG A 85 43.76 -3.16 -28.14
C ARG A 85 44.00 -4.59 -28.61
N PHE A 86 45.23 -5.08 -28.47
CA PHE A 86 45.60 -6.46 -28.82
C PHE A 86 45.50 -7.34 -27.56
N LEU A 87 44.92 -8.54 -27.70
CA LEU A 87 44.86 -9.52 -26.63
C LEU A 87 46.29 -9.95 -26.25
N ARG A 88 46.76 -9.54 -25.07
CA ARG A 88 47.99 -10.04 -24.47
C ARG A 88 47.69 -11.33 -23.71
N ALA A 89 48.59 -12.32 -23.76
CA ALA A 89 48.47 -13.50 -22.90
C ALA A 89 48.32 -13.07 -21.43
N HIS A 90 47.35 -13.66 -20.72
CA HIS A 90 46.97 -13.32 -19.33
C HIS A 90 46.32 -11.94 -19.11
N SER A 91 45.83 -11.25 -20.15
CA SER A 91 45.12 -9.96 -20.00
C SER A 91 43.72 -10.04 -19.37
N ARG A 92 43.12 -11.24 -19.33
CA ARG A 92 41.77 -11.49 -18.77
C ARG A 92 41.79 -12.21 -17.43
N SER A 93 42.95 -12.65 -16.94
CA SER A 93 43.10 -13.02 -15.54
C SER A 93 43.10 -11.72 -14.75
N GLY A 94 42.05 -11.50 -13.95
CA GLY A 94 42.03 -10.40 -12.99
C GLY A 94 43.27 -10.43 -12.06
N PRO A 95 43.49 -9.39 -11.26
CA PRO A 95 44.57 -9.38 -10.29
C PRO A 95 44.52 -10.68 -9.48
N LEU A 96 45.67 -11.33 -9.27
CA LEU A 96 45.76 -12.45 -8.34
C LEU A 96 45.23 -11.90 -7.01
N VAL A 97 44.04 -12.33 -6.64
CA VAL A 97 43.50 -12.07 -5.31
C VAL A 97 44.49 -12.79 -4.40
N LYS A 98 45.39 -12.02 -3.77
CA LYS A 98 46.03 -12.48 -2.55
C LYS A 98 44.87 -12.66 -1.59
N LEU A 99 44.30 -13.85 -1.59
CA LEU A 99 43.52 -14.31 -0.46
C LEU A 99 44.53 -14.28 0.68
N GLU A 100 44.58 -13.17 1.42
CA GLU A 100 44.97 -13.23 2.82
C GLU A 100 44.15 -14.38 3.36
N SER A 101 44.87 -15.45 3.66
CA SER A 101 44.35 -16.71 4.11
C SER A 101 43.22 -16.43 5.08
N ARG A 102 42.00 -16.85 4.71
CA ARG A 102 41.00 -17.19 5.72
C ARG A 102 41.74 -18.00 6.80
N PRO A 103 41.55 -17.75 8.10
CA PRO A 103 42.15 -18.62 9.10
C PRO A 103 41.73 -20.05 8.75
N CYS A 104 42.72 -20.85 8.36
CA CYS A 104 42.51 -22.24 7.98
C CYS A 104 41.82 -22.89 9.18
N SER A 105 40.64 -23.47 8.97
CA SER A 105 40.12 -24.40 9.98
C SER A 105 41.22 -25.42 10.25
N PRO A 106 41.47 -25.80 11.52
CA PRO A 106 42.59 -26.68 11.85
C PRO A 106 42.51 -27.93 10.97
N ASP A 107 43.58 -28.14 10.20
CA ASP A 107 43.75 -29.32 9.37
C ASP A 107 43.67 -30.54 10.31
N PRO A 108 42.67 -31.42 10.21
CA PRO A 108 42.68 -32.63 11.00
C PRO A 108 43.88 -33.43 10.51
N THR A 109 44.95 -33.42 11.28
CA THR A 109 46.14 -34.24 11.03
C THR A 109 45.78 -35.71 11.22
N ASN A 110 45.04 -36.26 10.28
CA ASN A 110 45.07 -37.66 9.93
C ASN A 110 45.80 -37.73 8.59
N LYS A 111 47.11 -37.49 8.65
CA LYS A 111 47.98 -37.97 7.59
C LYS A 111 47.84 -39.49 7.64
N LEU A 112 47.03 -40.06 6.75
CA LEU A 112 47.04 -41.49 6.52
C LEU A 112 48.46 -41.83 6.09
N SER A 113 49.25 -42.37 7.02
CA SER A 113 50.59 -42.85 6.72
C SER A 113 50.43 -43.89 5.63
N VAL A 114 51.07 -43.66 4.47
CA VAL A 114 51.16 -44.70 3.43
C VAL A 114 51.71 -45.93 4.13
N PRO A 115 50.98 -47.06 4.14
CA PRO A 115 51.41 -48.20 4.92
C PRO A 115 52.72 -48.73 4.30
N PRO A 116 53.66 -49.22 5.12
CA PRO A 116 54.98 -49.64 4.65
C PRO A 116 54.85 -50.71 3.55
N ALA A 117 55.77 -50.77 2.59
CA ALA A 117 55.67 -51.70 1.45
C ALA A 117 55.49 -53.18 1.85
N SER A 118 55.92 -53.56 3.05
CA SER A 118 55.68 -54.90 3.63
C SER A 118 54.21 -55.22 3.90
N SER A 119 53.36 -54.21 4.07
CA SER A 119 51.90 -54.35 4.24
C SER A 119 51.16 -54.67 2.93
N ALA A 120 51.83 -54.54 1.78
CA ALA A 120 51.24 -54.86 0.48
C ALA A 120 51.16 -56.37 0.20
N ASN A 121 51.67 -57.23 1.09
CA ASN A 121 51.61 -58.68 0.90
C ASN A 121 50.22 -59.28 1.23
N ASP A 122 49.40 -58.58 2.01
CA ASP A 122 48.01 -58.96 2.33
C ASP A 122 47.01 -58.09 1.54
N VAL A 123 47.02 -58.18 0.21
CA VAL A 123 45.91 -57.65 -0.60
C VAL A 123 44.77 -58.67 -0.58
N HIS A 124 44.00 -58.70 0.51
CA HIS A 124 42.66 -59.28 0.46
C HIS A 124 41.82 -58.36 -0.43
N MET A 125 41.74 -58.65 -1.74
CA MET A 125 40.70 -58.04 -2.56
C MET A 125 39.37 -58.41 -1.90
N MET A 126 38.69 -57.44 -1.29
CA MET A 126 37.35 -57.63 -0.75
C MET A 126 36.37 -57.84 -1.91
N ARG A 127 36.47 -59.00 -2.56
CA ARG A 127 35.45 -59.52 -3.46
C ARG A 127 34.34 -60.01 -2.56
N HIS A 128 33.47 -59.10 -2.17
CA HIS A 128 32.18 -59.52 -1.65
C HIS A 128 31.55 -60.44 -2.69
N ASN A 129 31.07 -61.61 -2.28
CA ASN A 129 30.28 -62.52 -3.12
C ASN A 129 28.92 -61.86 -3.40
N PHE A 130 28.94 -60.77 -4.15
CA PHE A 130 27.78 -59.97 -4.51
C PHE A 130 27.41 -60.31 -5.95
N ASP A 131 26.23 -60.89 -6.11
CA ASP A 131 25.70 -61.21 -7.43
C ASP A 131 25.17 -59.92 -8.08
N PHE A 132 26.07 -59.27 -8.82
CA PHE A 132 25.74 -58.07 -9.59
C PHE A 132 24.65 -58.33 -10.63
N ILE A 133 24.52 -59.55 -11.15
CA ILE A 133 23.48 -59.89 -12.14
C ILE A 133 22.11 -59.85 -11.46
N LYS A 134 21.99 -60.44 -10.27
CA LYS A 134 20.73 -60.45 -9.50
C LYS A 134 20.34 -59.05 -9.03
N VAL A 135 21.30 -58.25 -8.56
CA VAL A 135 21.03 -56.88 -8.09
C VAL A 135 20.66 -55.96 -9.25
N ASN A 136 21.40 -56.03 -10.36
CA ASN A 136 21.07 -55.25 -11.56
C ASN A 136 19.72 -55.68 -12.14
N GLY A 137 19.40 -56.98 -12.13
CA GLY A 137 18.11 -57.49 -12.58
C GLY A 137 16.94 -57.00 -11.71
N ARG A 138 17.12 -56.95 -10.38
CA ARG A 138 16.11 -56.37 -9.47
C ARG A 138 15.99 -54.86 -9.70
N ASN A 139 17.10 -54.15 -9.82
CA ASN A 139 17.10 -52.71 -10.05
C ASN A 139 16.41 -52.36 -11.38
N ALA A 140 16.74 -53.07 -12.47
CA ALA A 140 16.13 -52.86 -13.79
C ALA A 140 14.61 -53.06 -13.80
N ARG A 141 14.07 -53.96 -12.96
CA ARG A 141 12.61 -54.16 -12.82
C ARG A 141 11.93 -53.04 -12.03
N HIS A 142 12.65 -52.39 -11.12
CA HIS A 142 12.09 -51.34 -10.26
C HIS A 142 12.36 -49.92 -10.77
N THR A 143 13.35 -49.74 -11.65
CA THR A 143 13.63 -48.45 -12.28
C THR A 143 12.50 -48.07 -13.23
N GLN A 144 11.71 -47.08 -12.83
CA GLN A 144 10.72 -46.47 -13.72
C GLN A 144 11.42 -45.47 -14.64
N VAL A 145 11.26 -45.64 -15.96
CA VAL A 145 11.76 -44.66 -16.93
C VAL A 145 10.84 -43.43 -16.86
N PRO A 146 11.36 -42.24 -16.50
CA PRO A 146 10.53 -41.05 -16.48
C PRO A 146 10.05 -40.76 -17.90
N ARG A 147 8.76 -40.46 -18.05
CA ARG A 147 8.21 -40.00 -19.34
C ARG A 147 8.90 -38.68 -19.71
N PRO A 148 9.18 -38.43 -21.01
CA PRO A 148 9.75 -37.16 -21.42
C PRO A 148 8.81 -36.01 -21.03
N ALA A 149 9.39 -34.86 -20.69
CA ALA A 149 8.64 -33.69 -20.23
C ALA A 149 7.57 -33.26 -21.24
N SER A 150 7.83 -33.40 -22.53
CA SER A 150 6.87 -33.10 -23.61
C SER A 150 5.65 -34.03 -23.60
N ALA A 151 5.82 -35.32 -23.33
CA ALA A 151 4.74 -36.29 -23.32
C ALA A 151 3.85 -36.17 -22.07
N SER A 152 4.36 -35.59 -20.98
CA SER A 152 3.61 -35.37 -19.73
C SER A 152 3.16 -33.93 -19.52
N ALA A 153 3.58 -32.98 -20.38
CA ALA A 153 3.30 -31.55 -20.23
C ALA A 153 1.81 -31.23 -20.13
N LEU A 154 0.97 -31.84 -20.97
CA LEU A 154 -0.46 -31.60 -20.99
C LEU A 154 -1.15 -32.13 -19.74
N ASP A 155 -0.75 -33.31 -19.27
CA ASP A 155 -1.31 -33.91 -18.04
C ASP A 155 -0.90 -33.10 -16.81
N ASN A 156 0.34 -32.63 -16.76
CA ASN A 156 0.83 -31.76 -15.69
C ASN A 156 0.12 -30.40 -15.69
N LEU A 157 -0.18 -29.84 -16.86
CA LEU A 157 -0.96 -28.59 -16.98
C LEU A 157 -2.38 -28.78 -16.45
N LYS A 158 -3.07 -29.84 -16.89
CA LYS A 158 -4.43 -30.17 -16.42
C LYS A 158 -4.48 -30.36 -14.92
N LYS A 159 -3.55 -31.12 -14.36
CA LYS A 159 -3.47 -31.35 -12.92
C LYS A 159 -3.26 -30.05 -12.15
N LYS A 160 -2.39 -29.17 -12.65
CA LYS A 160 -2.17 -27.85 -12.06
C LYS A 160 -3.43 -26.98 -12.13
N ASP A 161 -4.14 -26.99 -13.26
CA ASP A 161 -5.39 -26.24 -13.41
C ASP A 161 -6.46 -26.76 -12.43
N GLU A 162 -6.62 -28.08 -12.31
CA GLU A 162 -7.52 -28.73 -11.34
C GLU A 162 -7.17 -28.36 -9.89
N GLU A 163 -5.89 -28.43 -9.52
CA GLU A 163 -5.40 -28.02 -8.19
C GLU A 163 -5.70 -26.53 -7.92
N THR A 164 -5.44 -25.64 -8.89
CA THR A 164 -5.72 -24.21 -8.72
C THR A 164 -7.22 -23.89 -8.64
N MET A 165 -8.07 -24.64 -9.33
CA MET A 165 -9.52 -24.46 -9.31
C MET A 165 -10.15 -25.04 -8.04
N ALA A 166 -9.59 -26.12 -7.48
CA ALA A 166 -10.06 -26.70 -6.23
C ALA A 166 -9.92 -25.72 -5.05
N ASP A 167 -8.84 -24.92 -5.03
CA ASP A 167 -8.56 -23.96 -3.95
C ASP A 167 -9.11 -22.55 -4.22
N TYR A 168 -9.73 -22.29 -5.39
CA TYR A 168 -10.21 -20.95 -5.76
C TYR A 168 -11.56 -20.64 -5.10
N PRO A 169 -11.66 -19.61 -4.23
CA PRO A 169 -12.91 -19.26 -3.55
C PRO A 169 -13.87 -18.57 -4.51
N PHE A 170 -14.73 -19.36 -5.17
CA PHE A 170 -15.71 -18.83 -6.12
C PHE A 170 -16.75 -17.93 -5.43
N GLY A 171 -17.03 -16.78 -6.05
CA GLY A 171 -17.98 -15.80 -5.52
C GLY A 171 -17.42 -14.86 -4.46
N GLU A 172 -16.20 -15.08 -3.97
CA GLU A 172 -15.55 -14.14 -3.05
C GLU A 172 -15.04 -12.92 -3.81
N VAL A 173 -15.27 -11.73 -3.24
CA VAL A 173 -14.76 -10.48 -3.81
C VAL A 173 -13.22 -10.46 -3.65
N PRO A 174 -12.47 -10.24 -4.75
CA PRO A 174 -11.02 -10.12 -4.68
C PRO A 174 -10.53 -9.13 -3.62
N SER A 175 -9.43 -9.47 -2.96
CA SER A 175 -8.87 -8.68 -1.84
C SER A 175 -8.68 -7.20 -2.17
N TYR A 176 -8.23 -6.89 -3.38
CA TYR A 176 -8.01 -5.51 -3.83
C TYR A 176 -9.30 -4.68 -3.89
N LEU A 177 -10.44 -5.29 -4.25
CA LEU A 177 -11.74 -4.61 -4.25
C LEU A 177 -12.25 -4.38 -2.84
N ARG A 178 -12.04 -5.33 -1.92
CA ARG A 178 -12.35 -5.15 -0.49
C ARG A 178 -11.54 -4.00 0.10
N SER A 179 -10.23 -3.99 -0.14
CA SER A 179 -9.34 -2.90 0.28
C SER A 179 -9.75 -1.56 -0.30
N ARG A 180 -10.15 -1.53 -1.58
CA ARG A 180 -10.61 -0.30 -2.24
C ARG A 180 -11.92 0.24 -1.65
N LYS A 181 -12.89 -0.63 -1.37
CA LYS A 181 -14.13 -0.22 -0.68
C LYS A 181 -13.83 0.37 0.70
N LYS A 182 -12.90 -0.24 1.45
CA LYS A 182 -12.47 0.28 2.76
C LYS A 182 -11.80 1.65 2.62
N GLN A 183 -10.96 1.83 1.61
CA GLN A 183 -10.32 3.11 1.32
C GLN A 183 -11.36 4.20 1.02
N TRP A 184 -12.31 3.94 0.11
CA TRP A 184 -13.37 4.89 -0.19
C TRP A 184 -14.22 5.27 1.01
N LYS A 185 -14.53 4.28 1.87
CA LYS A 185 -15.26 4.54 3.11
C LYS A 185 -14.47 5.51 4.02
N LYS A 186 -13.17 5.27 4.18
CA LYS A 186 -12.29 6.16 4.97
C LYS A 186 -12.19 7.55 4.35
N ASP A 187 -11.97 7.63 3.04
CA ASP A 187 -11.85 8.91 2.33
C ASP A 187 -13.14 9.73 2.43
N GLU A 188 -14.31 9.08 2.40
CA GLU A 188 -15.61 9.76 2.58
C GLU A 188 -15.84 10.20 4.04
N GLU A 189 -15.44 9.39 5.02
CA GLU A 189 -15.46 9.79 6.44
C GLU A 189 -14.56 11.01 6.69
N ASP A 190 -13.35 11.00 6.15
CA ASP A 190 -12.40 12.11 6.23
C ASP A 190 -12.96 13.35 5.51
N ARG A 191 -13.62 13.17 4.35
CA ARG A 191 -14.29 14.26 3.63
C ARG A 191 -15.42 14.86 4.46
N ILE A 192 -16.31 14.05 5.04
CA ILE A 192 -17.43 14.53 5.86
C ILE A 192 -16.89 15.26 7.10
N ALA A 193 -15.84 14.74 7.74
CA ALA A 193 -15.22 15.39 8.91
C ALA A 193 -14.56 16.73 8.56
N ASN A 194 -13.93 16.84 7.39
CA ASN A 194 -13.26 18.05 6.93
C ASN A 194 -14.21 19.05 6.26
N THR A 195 -15.41 18.63 5.85
CA THR A 195 -16.40 19.54 5.26
C THR A 195 -16.87 20.46 6.38
N PRO A 196 -16.53 21.76 6.35
CA PRO A 196 -16.99 22.68 7.38
C PRO A 196 -18.51 22.75 7.37
N ASP A 197 -19.14 22.90 8.54
CA ASP A 197 -20.59 23.03 8.66
C ASP A 197 -21.06 24.18 7.75
N PRO A 198 -22.00 23.96 6.82
CA PRO A 198 -22.49 25.01 5.92
C PRO A 198 -23.11 26.20 6.66
N SER A 199 -23.51 26.02 7.92
CA SER A 199 -24.01 27.10 8.79
C SER A 199 -22.91 27.93 9.45
N MET A 200 -21.63 27.54 9.37
CA MET A 200 -20.53 28.21 10.05
C MET A 200 -20.13 29.50 9.31
N PRO A 201 -20.30 30.68 9.91
CA PRO A 201 -19.92 31.93 9.27
C PRO A 201 -18.38 32.04 9.14
N PRO A 202 -17.88 32.77 8.12
CA PRO A 202 -16.44 32.94 7.90
C PRO A 202 -15.78 33.64 9.08
N GLY A 203 -14.54 33.25 9.41
CA GLY A 203 -13.79 33.79 10.56
C GLY A 203 -14.35 33.37 11.93
N HIS A 204 -15.25 32.39 11.97
CA HIS A 204 -15.75 31.82 13.21
C HIS A 204 -15.35 30.34 13.33
N ARG A 205 -15.28 29.86 14.57
CA ARG A 205 -15.04 28.46 14.93
C ARG A 205 -16.19 27.93 15.77
N ALA A 206 -16.58 26.68 15.54
CA ALA A 206 -17.52 25.97 16.40
C ALA A 206 -16.91 25.76 17.79
N LEU A 207 -17.61 26.20 18.84
CA LEU A 207 -17.20 26.01 20.22
C LEU A 207 -17.39 24.53 20.61
N PRO A 208 -16.37 23.83 21.11
CA PRO A 208 -16.49 22.46 21.59
C PRO A 208 -17.56 22.33 22.67
N GLU A 209 -18.24 21.18 22.67
CA GLU A 209 -19.36 20.91 23.57
C GLU A 209 -18.99 21.01 25.05
N LYS A 210 -17.77 20.59 25.42
CA LYS A 210 -17.26 20.68 26.80
C LYS A 210 -17.13 22.14 27.25
N GLU A 211 -16.45 22.95 26.46
CA GLU A 211 -16.26 24.39 26.71
C GLU A 211 -17.61 25.12 26.76
N ARG A 212 -18.55 24.77 25.87
CA ARG A 212 -19.92 25.30 25.85
C ARG A 212 -20.69 24.97 27.14
N MET A 213 -20.57 23.75 27.63
CA MET A 213 -21.25 23.33 28.87
C MET A 213 -20.62 24.00 30.09
N GLU A 214 -19.30 24.12 30.14
CA GLU A 214 -18.58 24.84 31.20
C GLU A 214 -19.02 26.32 31.24
N THR A 215 -19.05 27.02 30.11
CA THR A 215 -19.50 28.42 30.05
C THR A 215 -20.96 28.56 30.46
N LEU A 216 -21.83 27.66 30.03
CA LEU A 216 -23.25 27.64 30.43
C LEU A 216 -23.41 27.46 31.95
N THR A 217 -22.62 26.57 32.57
CA THR A 217 -22.67 26.38 34.03
C THR A 217 -22.17 27.61 34.80
N LEU A 218 -21.14 28.28 34.28
CA LEU A 218 -20.62 29.53 34.85
C LEU A 218 -21.67 30.64 34.76
N LEU A 219 -22.31 30.81 33.61
CA LEU A 219 -23.36 31.82 33.39
C LEU A 219 -24.55 31.61 34.32
N LYS A 220 -25.03 30.36 34.46
CA LYS A 220 -26.12 30.02 35.40
C LYS A 220 -25.74 30.26 36.87
N SER A 221 -24.48 30.07 37.23
CA SER A 221 -24.01 30.38 38.58
C SER A 221 -24.02 31.88 38.83
N LYS A 222 -23.53 32.69 37.87
CA LYS A 222 -23.58 34.15 37.95
C LYS A 222 -24.99 34.71 37.94
N GLU A 223 -25.90 34.15 37.14
CA GLU A 223 -27.32 34.51 37.14
C GLU A 223 -27.91 34.40 38.56
N LYS A 224 -27.69 33.26 39.23
CA LYS A 224 -28.14 33.04 40.60
C LYS A 224 -27.52 34.05 41.59
N GLU A 225 -26.26 34.41 41.40
CA GLU A 225 -25.59 35.43 42.21
C GLU A 225 -26.22 36.81 42.02
N LEU A 226 -26.47 37.24 40.78
CA LEU A 226 -27.13 38.52 40.49
C LEU A 226 -28.57 38.56 41.00
N VAL A 227 -29.31 37.47 40.87
CA VAL A 227 -30.66 37.35 41.45
C VAL A 227 -30.61 37.50 42.97
N ARG A 228 -29.63 36.88 43.63
CA ARG A 228 -29.41 37.05 45.08
C ARG A 228 -29.06 38.48 45.44
N GLN A 229 -28.21 39.15 44.64
CA GLN A 229 -27.88 40.56 44.83
C GLN A 229 -29.11 41.45 44.67
N LEU A 230 -29.92 41.23 43.64
CA LEU A 230 -31.17 41.96 43.40
C LEU A 230 -32.14 41.79 44.58
N ALA A 231 -32.28 40.55 45.07
CA ALA A 231 -33.12 40.23 46.24
C ALA A 231 -32.60 40.83 47.56
N SER A 232 -31.30 41.15 47.65
CA SER A 232 -30.70 41.80 48.83
C SER A 232 -30.88 43.31 48.87
N LEU A 233 -31.27 43.94 47.75
CA LEU A 233 -31.51 45.38 47.71
C LEU A 233 -32.78 45.75 48.50
N PRO A 234 -32.81 46.93 49.14
CA PRO A 234 -34.01 47.41 49.83
C PRO A 234 -35.21 47.48 48.88
N ILE A 235 -36.40 47.17 49.39
CA ILE A 235 -37.65 47.19 48.61
C ILE A 235 -37.94 48.61 48.09
N GLY A 236 -37.66 49.63 48.90
CA GLY A 236 -37.81 51.05 48.56
C GLY A 236 -36.67 51.55 47.66
N CYS A 237 -37.03 52.19 46.54
CA CYS A 237 -36.09 52.77 45.59
C CYS A 237 -35.97 54.29 45.80
N ASP A 238 -35.73 54.74 47.03
CA ASP A 238 -35.89 56.16 47.40
C ASP A 238 -34.65 57.00 47.10
N THR A 239 -33.46 56.41 47.15
CA THR A 239 -32.20 57.10 46.83
C THR A 239 -31.76 56.81 45.40
N MET A 240 -31.15 57.81 44.75
CA MET A 240 -30.57 57.65 43.41
C MET A 240 -29.51 56.54 43.37
N ARG A 241 -28.77 56.34 44.46
CA ARG A 241 -27.77 55.27 44.58
C ARG A 241 -28.41 53.88 44.45
N VAL A 242 -29.49 53.61 45.20
CA VAL A 242 -30.18 52.31 45.16
C VAL A 242 -30.84 52.10 43.79
N ARG A 243 -31.43 53.14 43.19
CA ARG A 243 -31.99 53.07 41.82
C ARG A 243 -30.93 52.69 40.79
N ASN A 244 -29.77 53.35 40.83
CA ASN A 244 -28.69 53.08 39.90
C ASN A 244 -28.12 51.67 40.08
N GLN A 245 -27.90 51.24 41.33
CA GLN A 245 -27.41 49.90 41.63
C GLN A 245 -28.40 48.82 41.15
N ARG A 246 -29.70 49.02 41.38
CA ARG A 246 -30.74 48.11 40.88
C ARG A 246 -30.71 48.01 39.35
N LYS A 247 -30.70 49.15 38.66
CA LYS A 247 -30.63 49.22 37.20
C LYS A 247 -29.38 48.53 36.65
N GLU A 248 -28.24 48.67 37.33
CA GLU A 248 -26.99 48.00 36.95
C GLU A 248 -27.08 46.47 37.08
N VAL A 249 -27.66 45.98 38.19
CA VAL A 249 -27.87 44.53 38.40
C VAL A 249 -28.86 43.97 37.38
N GLU A 250 -29.97 44.67 37.12
CA GLU A 250 -30.96 44.29 36.11
C GLU A 250 -30.37 44.28 34.69
N GLY A 251 -29.53 45.26 34.34
CA GLY A 251 -28.83 45.30 33.06
C GLY A 251 -27.88 44.11 32.88
N LYS A 252 -27.06 43.83 33.90
CA LYS A 252 -26.17 42.65 33.91
C LYS A 252 -26.95 41.34 33.84
N LEU A 253 -28.12 41.26 34.47
CA LEU A 253 -28.98 40.08 34.43
C LEU A 253 -29.49 39.83 33.00
N ALA A 254 -29.95 40.88 32.31
CA ALA A 254 -30.40 40.79 30.92
C ALA A 254 -29.26 40.32 29.97
N GLU A 255 -28.05 40.86 30.14
CA GLU A 255 -26.86 40.41 29.38
C GLU A 255 -26.55 38.92 29.60
N ILE A 256 -26.63 38.45 30.87
CA ILE A 256 -26.41 37.04 31.19
C ILE A 256 -27.51 36.16 30.63
N GLU A 257 -28.77 36.58 30.67
CA GLU A 257 -29.89 35.83 30.09
C GLU A 257 -29.73 35.66 28.57
N GLU A 258 -29.31 36.71 27.86
CA GLU A 258 -28.98 36.63 26.44
C GLU A 258 -27.81 35.67 26.18
N ALA A 259 -26.76 35.73 27.00
CA ALA A 259 -25.65 34.81 26.90
C ALA A 259 -26.10 33.35 27.14
N ILE A 260 -26.88 33.09 28.19
CA ILE A 260 -27.44 31.76 28.48
C ILE A 260 -28.28 31.27 27.31
N LYS A 261 -29.10 32.13 26.71
CA LYS A 261 -29.89 31.79 25.52
C LYS A 261 -29.00 31.38 24.35
N ILE A 262 -27.88 32.06 24.12
CA ILE A 262 -26.91 31.68 23.07
C ILE A 262 -26.25 30.34 23.42
N PHE A 263 -25.70 30.19 24.62
CA PHE A 263 -24.98 28.98 25.04
C PHE A 263 -25.89 27.77 25.31
N SER A 264 -27.19 27.97 25.46
CA SER A 264 -28.18 26.88 25.55
C SER A 264 -28.39 26.14 24.23
N ARG A 265 -28.03 26.76 23.10
CA ARG A 265 -28.11 26.13 21.77
C ARG A 265 -27.07 25.02 21.64
N PRO A 266 -27.37 23.94 20.89
CA PRO A 266 -26.43 22.81 20.74
C PRO A 266 -25.17 23.18 19.93
N LYS A 267 -25.27 24.17 19.03
CA LYS A 267 -24.16 24.66 18.22
C LYS A 267 -23.97 26.15 18.47
N VAL A 268 -22.76 26.52 18.88
CA VAL A 268 -22.36 27.91 19.12
C VAL A 268 -21.10 28.18 18.33
N PHE A 269 -21.07 29.29 17.59
CA PHE A 269 -19.90 29.74 16.83
C PHE A 269 -19.32 30.97 17.50
N VAL A 270 -18.01 30.98 17.72
CA VAL A 270 -17.29 32.10 18.32
C VAL A 270 -16.39 32.70 17.26
N LYS A 271 -16.34 34.03 17.21
CA LYS A 271 -15.44 34.77 16.31
C LYS A 271 -14.00 34.48 16.73
N CYS A 272 -13.15 34.09 15.79
CA CYS A 272 -11.72 33.98 16.05
C CYS A 272 -11.13 35.39 16.16
N ASP A 273 -10.43 35.68 17.26
CA ASP A 273 -9.66 36.91 17.39
C ASP A 273 -8.58 36.95 16.29
N PRO A 274 -8.31 38.13 15.70
CA PRO A 274 -7.31 38.29 14.64
C PRO A 274 -5.87 38.06 15.11
#